data_AF-A0A7Y4QLI9-F1
#
_entry.id   AF-A0A7Y4QLI9-F1
#
_cell.length_a   1.000
_cell.length_b   1.000
_cell.length_c   1.000
_cell.angle_alpha   90.00
_cell.angle_beta   90.00
_cell.angle_gamma   90.00
#
_symmetry.space_group_name_H-M   'P 1'
#
loop_
_entity.id
_entity.type
_entity.pdbx_description
1 polymer ?
#
loop_
_entity_poly.entity_id
_entity_poly.type
_entity_poly.pdbx_seq_one_letter_code
_entity_poly.pdbx_strand_id
1 'polypeptide(L)' 'MKYTDFPITSVCCADLESIGFDTSAIDDATMKELAEKLADDYCEQLFWSSLEIIADCLNIPRSESYFLER' A
#
# COMPACT_ATOMS: atom_id res chain seq x y z
N MET A 1 -14.09 17.37 6.75
CA MET A 1 -12.99 17.55 5.78
C MET A 1 -13.17 16.54 4.66
N LYS A 2 -13.01 16.95 3.40
CA LYS A 2 -12.88 15.99 2.29
C LYS A 2 -11.40 15.63 2.20
N TYR A 3 -11.08 14.35 2.36
CA TYR A 3 -9.76 13.85 2.04
C TYR A 3 -9.70 13.49 0.56
N THR A 4 -8.53 13.61 -0.03
CA THR A 4 -8.24 13.11 -1.38
C THR A 4 -7.25 11.97 -1.21
N ASP A 5 -7.65 10.78 -1.62
CA ASP A 5 -6.81 9.59 -1.54
C ASP A 5 -5.91 9.53 -2.78
N PHE A 6 -4.63 9.21 -2.57
CA PHE A 6 -3.65 8.99 -3.63
C PHE A 6 -3.23 7.52 -3.59
N PRO A 7 -3.82 6.63 -4.40
CA PRO A 7 -3.50 5.20 -4.35
C PRO A 7 -2.06 4.96 -4.80
N ILE A 8 -1.33 4.12 -4.04
CA ILE A 8 0.09 3.81 -4.29
C ILE A 8 0.27 2.46 -5.00
N THR A 9 -0.66 1.53 -4.84
CA THR A 9 -0.58 0.18 -5.42
C THR A 9 -1.93 -0.32 -5.93
N SER A 10 -1.89 -1.28 -6.84
CA SER A 10 -3.03 -2.01 -7.42
C SER A 10 -2.55 -3.40 -7.86
N VAL A 11 -3.45 -4.40 -7.84
CA VAL A 11 -3.16 -5.76 -8.31
C VAL A 11 -4.22 -6.21 -9.32
N CYS A 12 -3.83 -6.99 -10.32
CA CYS A 12 -4.70 -7.61 -11.30
C CYS A 12 -4.22 -9.02 -11.67
N CYS A 13 -5.02 -9.76 -12.44
CA CYS A 13 -4.66 -11.11 -12.88
C CYS A 13 -3.37 -11.15 -13.71
N ALA A 14 -3.07 -10.11 -14.50
CA ALA A 14 -1.84 -10.06 -15.29
C ALA A 14 -0.57 -10.04 -14.41
N ASP A 15 -0.65 -9.47 -13.19
CA ASP A 15 0.47 -9.49 -12.25
C ASP A 15 0.75 -10.93 -11.77
N LEU A 16 -0.30 -11.70 -11.50
CA LEU A 16 -0.21 -13.12 -11.14
C LEU A 16 0.35 -13.96 -12.30
N GLU A 17 -0.13 -13.73 -13.52
CA GLU A 17 0.37 -14.40 -14.73
C GLU A 17 1.85 -14.08 -14.97
N SER A 18 2.27 -12.84 -14.73
CA SER A 18 3.66 -12.41 -14.93
C SER A 18 4.67 -13.16 -14.06
N ILE A 19 4.20 -13.71 -12.94
CA ILE A 19 5.01 -14.51 -12.00
C ILE A 19 4.65 -16.00 -12.03
N GLY A 20 3.82 -16.44 -12.99
CA GLY A 20 3.59 -17.85 -13.32
C GLY A 20 2.37 -18.52 -12.70
N PHE A 21 1.42 -17.77 -12.13
CA PHE A 21 0.15 -18.34 -11.67
C PHE A 21 -0.85 -18.51 -12.82
N ASP A 22 -1.61 -19.61 -12.79
CA ASP A 22 -2.76 -19.82 -13.67
C ASP A 22 -3.98 -19.10 -13.10
N THR A 23 -4.50 -18.13 -13.85
CA THR A 23 -5.64 -17.27 -13.48
C THR A 23 -6.95 -17.72 -14.12
N SER A 24 -6.95 -18.80 -14.91
CA SER A 24 -8.10 -19.23 -15.71
C SER A 24 -9.37 -19.55 -14.89
N ALA A 25 -9.22 -19.85 -13.61
CA ALA A 25 -10.31 -20.16 -12.68
C ALA A 25 -10.47 -19.12 -11.55
N ILE A 26 -9.77 -17.99 -11.59
CA ILE A 26 -9.86 -16.94 -10.56
C ILE A 26 -11.07 -16.03 -10.85
N ASP A 27 -11.84 -15.73 -9.82
CA ASP A 27 -12.95 -14.79 -9.87
C ASP A 27 -12.63 -13.46 -9.14
N ASP A 28 -13.50 -12.48 -9.32
CA ASP A 28 -13.36 -11.15 -8.72
C ASP A 28 -13.35 -11.20 -7.18
N ALA A 29 -14.04 -12.17 -6.58
CA ALA A 29 -14.06 -12.34 -5.13
C ALA A 29 -12.69 -12.75 -4.59
N THR A 30 -12.04 -13.70 -5.26
CA THR A 30 -10.68 -14.13 -4.94
C THR A 30 -9.67 -13.00 -5.15
N MET A 31 -9.78 -12.26 -6.26
CA MET A 31 -8.90 -11.10 -6.50
C MET A 31 -9.10 -9.99 -5.46
N LYS A 32 -10.33 -9.77 -5.00
CA LYS A 32 -10.62 -8.83 -3.92
C LYS A 32 -9.97 -9.25 -2.61
N GLU A 33 -10.09 -10.53 -2.23
CA GLU A 33 -9.43 -11.04 -1.02
C GLU A 33 -7.90 -10.93 -1.12
N LEU A 34 -7.32 -11.24 -2.28
CA LEU A 34 -5.90 -11.05 -2.53
C LEU A 34 -5.48 -9.58 -2.35
N ALA A 35 -6.24 -8.65 -2.92
CA ALA A 35 -5.97 -7.22 -2.80
C ALA A 35 -6.04 -6.74 -1.35
N GLU A 36 -7.02 -7.20 -0.56
CA GLU A 36 -7.14 -6.90 0.87
C GLU A 36 -5.93 -7.42 1.65
N LYS A 37 -5.51 -8.67 1.43
CA LYS A 37 -4.33 -9.25 2.10
C LYS A 37 -3.03 -8.54 1.72
N LEU A 38 -2.85 -8.17 0.46
CA LEU A 38 -1.68 -7.41 0.01
C LEU A 38 -1.65 -5.99 0.60
N ALA A 39 -2.82 -5.36 0.76
CA ALA A 39 -2.91 -4.05 1.40
C ALA A 39 -2.50 -4.12 2.87
N ASP A 40 -2.96 -5.14 3.59
CA ASP A 40 -2.58 -5.38 4.99
C ASP A 40 -1.07 -5.62 5.11
N ASP A 41 -0.51 -6.56 4.33
CA ASP A 41 0.92 -6.87 4.35
C ASP A 41 1.79 -5.67 3.96
N TYR A 42 1.42 -4.92 2.92
CA TYR A 42 2.10 -3.69 2.53
C TYR A 42 2.10 -2.67 3.68
N CYS A 43 0.98 -2.51 4.39
CA CYS A 43 0.88 -1.64 5.54
C CYS A 43 1.81 -2.10 6.68
N GLU A 44 1.78 -3.38 7.04
CA GLU A 44 2.53 -3.94 8.15
C GLU A 44 4.05 -3.94 7.91
N GLN A 45 4.48 -4.28 6.69
CA GLN A 45 5.89 -4.50 6.39
C GLN A 45 6.61 -3.25 5.88
N LEU A 46 5.95 -2.40 5.10
CA LEU A 46 6.66 -1.44 4.25
C LEU A 46 6.11 -0.02 4.26
N PHE A 47 4.79 0.16 4.30
CA PHE A 47 4.16 1.46 4.08
C PHE A 47 4.59 2.50 5.12
N TRP A 48 4.44 2.21 6.41
CA TRP A 48 4.67 3.21 7.46
C TRP A 48 6.13 3.63 7.55
N SER A 49 7.05 2.67 7.46
CA SER A 49 8.50 2.93 7.47
C SER A 49 8.93 3.70 6.22
N SER A 50 8.44 3.30 5.04
CA SER A 50 8.75 3.98 3.78
C SER A 50 8.16 5.38 3.73
N LEU A 51 6.94 5.58 4.25
CA LEU A 51 6.30 6.89 4.30
C LEU A 51 7.14 7.88 5.08
N GLU A 52 7.66 7.49 6.24
CA GLU A 52 8.53 8.34 7.05
C GLU A 52 9.82 8.69 6.30
N ILE A 53 10.51 7.68 5.74
CA ILE A 53 11.77 7.86 5.01
C ILE A 53 11.58 8.73 3.77
N ILE A 54 10.54 8.47 2.97
CA ILE A 54 10.27 9.20 1.72
C ILE A 54 9.80 10.63 2.03
N ALA A 55 9.00 10.83 3.08
CA ALA A 55 8.60 12.17 3.51
C ALA A 55 9.82 13.01 3.93
N ASP A 56 10.76 12.42 4.67
CA ASP A 56 12.01 13.07 5.04
C ASP A 56 12.88 13.36 3.79
N CYS A 57 13.00 12.42 2.85
CA CYS A 57 13.69 12.64 1.56
C CYS A 57 13.09 13.80 0.74
N LEU A 58 11.77 13.98 0.82
CA LEU A 58 11.04 15.07 0.17
C LEU A 58 11.03 16.37 1.00
N ASN A 59 11.69 16.38 2.17
CA ASN A 59 11.71 17.50 3.11
C ASN A 59 10.31 17.97 3.54
N ILE A 60 9.36 17.03 3.69
CA ILE A 60 8.03 17.33 4.22
C ILE A 60 8.19 17.64 5.71
N PRO A 61 7.75 18.83 6.19
CA PRO A 61 7.95 19.22 7.58
C PRO A 61 7.09 18.37 8.53
N ARG A 62 7.68 17.95 9.65
CA ARG A 62 6.93 17.34 10.76
C ARG A 62 6.16 18.41 11.52
N SER A 63 5.01 18.04 12.07
CA SER A 63 4.28 18.93 12.97
C SER A 63 5.05 19.14 14.26
N GLU A 64 4.89 20.31 14.89
CA GLU A 64 5.53 20.63 16.17
C GLU A 64 5.13 19.65 17.28
N SER A 65 3.91 19.10 17.23
CA SER A 65 3.41 18.07 18.15
C SER A 65 4.23 16.78 18.16
N TYR A 66 4.87 16.43 17.03
CA TYR A 66 5.68 15.21 16.93
C TYR A 66 6.86 15.20 17.91
N PHE A 67 7.41 16.38 18.24
CA PHE A 67 8.57 16.50 19.13
C PHE A 67 8.19 16.52 20.62
N LEU A 68 6.90 16.65 20.96
CA LEU A 68 6.41 16.69 22.34
C LEU A 68 6.03 15.31 22.88
N GLU A 69 5.79 14.34 21.99
CA GLU A 69 5.29 12.99 22.33
C GLU A 69 6.37 11.89 22.20
N ARG A 70 7.62 12.26 21.90
CA ARG A 70 8.77 11.35 21.81
C ARG A 70 9.75 11.51 22.96
#